data_AF-A0A925ZNZ6-F1
#
_entry.id   AF-A0A925ZNZ6-F1
#
_cell.length_a   1.000
_cell.length_b   1.000
_cell.length_c   1.000
_cell.angle_alpha   90.00
_cell.angle_beta   90.00
_cell.angle_gamma   90.00
#
_symmetry.space_group_name_H-M   'P 1'
#
loop_
_entity.id
_entity.type
_entity.pdbx_description
1 polymer ?
#
loop_
_entity_poly.entity_id
_entity_poly.type
_entity_poly.pdbx_seq_one_letter_code
_entity_poly.pdbx_strand_id
1 'polypeptide(L)'
;LEGQQLRTTALRFRCGTLRARYVSYAHYWTRILDQIERGVFRRDVAARVSAAAAAATAVPVVVDTRTTETPAPVALVDPEHARNVFRNLVAAKQSVGEPTDGLTFAAFLRKLSREAPKLMEQHPGKVLRFDVEVKDGKVRVRARGE
;
A
#
# COMPACT_ATOMS: atom_id res chain seq x y z
N LEU A 1 -0.47 -39.12 17.94
CA LEU A 1 0.58 -38.15 18.35
C LEU A 1 0.12 -37.33 19.57
N GLU A 2 -0.69 -37.90 20.46
CA GLU A 2 -1.07 -37.27 21.73
C GLU A 2 -0.04 -37.68 22.77
N GLY A 3 0.85 -36.77 23.17
CA GLY A 3 1.81 -37.04 24.25
C GLY A 3 3.14 -36.29 24.17
N GLN A 4 3.49 -35.70 23.02
CA GLN A 4 4.68 -34.84 22.97
C GLN A 4 4.34 -33.42 23.44
N GLN A 5 4.56 -33.17 24.73
CA GLN A 5 4.62 -31.83 25.29
C GLN A 5 5.61 -31.00 24.48
N LEU A 6 5.11 -30.02 23.72
CA LEU A 6 5.93 -29.08 22.95
C LEU A 6 6.80 -28.28 23.93
N ARG A 7 8.02 -28.77 24.16
CA ARG A 7 8.97 -28.24 25.15
C ARG A 7 9.19 -26.75 24.98
N THR A 8 9.20 -26.27 23.74
CA THR A 8 9.44 -24.86 23.41
C THR A 8 8.12 -24.08 23.28
N THR A 9 7.96 -23.05 24.10
CA THR A 9 6.79 -22.14 24.08
C THR A 9 6.59 -21.48 22.70
N ALA A 10 7.67 -21.14 22.00
CA ALA A 10 7.61 -20.60 20.64
C ALA A 10 6.96 -21.57 19.63
N LEU A 11 7.21 -22.87 19.77
CA LEU A 11 6.62 -23.89 18.90
C LEU A 11 5.12 -24.04 19.19
N ARG A 12 4.69 -23.93 20.45
CA ARG A 12 3.26 -23.88 20.83
C ARG A 12 2.54 -22.70 20.17
N PHE A 13 3.12 -21.50 20.19
CA PHE A 13 2.51 -20.34 19.52
C PHE A 13 2.42 -20.51 18.00
N ARG A 14 3.46 -21.05 17.36
CA ARG A 14 3.46 -21.34 15.92
C ARG A 14 2.39 -22.38 15.55
N CYS A 15 2.35 -23.50 16.27
CA CYS A 15 1.35 -24.54 16.07
C CYS A 15 -0.07 -24.03 16.36
N GLY A 16 -0.25 -23.22 17.42
CA GLY A 16 -1.52 -22.58 17.73
C GLY A 16 -2.00 -21.63 16.63
N THR A 17 -1.09 -20.81 16.09
CA THR A 17 -1.38 -19.92 14.95
C THR A 17 -1.76 -20.71 13.71
N LEU A 18 -1.03 -21.78 13.41
CA LEU A 18 -1.32 -22.65 12.26
C LEU A 18 -2.68 -23.34 12.42
N ARG A 19 -2.97 -23.86 13.62
CA ARG A 19 -4.26 -24.47 13.96
C ARG A 19 -5.41 -23.48 13.81
N ALA A 20 -5.26 -22.26 14.32
CA ALA A 20 -6.28 -21.22 14.21
C ALA A 20 -6.57 -20.87 12.74
N ARG A 21 -5.52 -20.71 11.92
CA ARG A 21 -5.69 -20.44 10.47
C ARG A 21 -6.37 -21.61 9.76
N TYR A 22 -5.98 -22.84 10.07
CA TYR A 22 -6.61 -24.03 9.51
C TYR A 22 -8.11 -24.07 9.82
N VAL A 23 -8.49 -23.88 11.08
CA VAL A 23 -9.91 -23.87 11.50
C VAL A 23 -10.68 -22.75 10.79
N SER A 24 -10.11 -21.54 10.71
CA SER A 24 -10.72 -20.44 9.96
C SER A 24 -10.94 -20.77 8.49
N TYR A 25 -9.95 -21.39 7.83
CA TYR A 25 -10.10 -21.80 6.43
C TYR A 25 -11.10 -22.93 6.25
N ALA A 26 -11.15 -23.91 7.17
CA ALA A 26 -12.13 -24.98 7.12
C ALA A 26 -13.55 -24.42 7.20
N HIS A 27 -13.83 -23.53 8.15
CA HIS A 27 -15.14 -22.87 8.27
C HIS A 27 -15.45 -21.98 7.06
N TYR A 28 -14.47 -21.23 6.57
CA TYR A 28 -14.62 -20.39 5.38
C TYR A 28 -14.97 -21.23 4.15
N TRP A 29 -14.28 -22.36 3.96
CA TRP A 29 -14.53 -23.29 2.88
C TRP A 29 -15.93 -23.88 2.92
N THR A 30 -16.36 -24.42 4.07
CA THR A 30 -17.72 -24.95 4.24
C THR A 30 -18.79 -23.89 3.96
N ARG A 31 -18.59 -22.66 4.46
CA ARG A 31 -19.51 -21.55 4.18
C ARG A 31 -19.56 -21.23 2.68
N ILE A 32 -18.42 -21.15 2.01
CA ILE A 32 -18.39 -20.86 0.56
C ILE A 32 -19.12 -21.94 -0.23
N LEU A 33 -18.91 -23.21 0.10
CA LEU A 33 -19.60 -24.31 -0.56
C LEU A 33 -21.12 -24.18 -0.41
N ASP A 34 -21.62 -23.93 0.81
CA ASP A 34 -23.05 -23.68 1.04
C ASP A 34 -23.57 -22.45 0.26
N GLN A 35 -22.78 -21.38 0.17
CA GLN A 35 -23.14 -20.23 -0.64
C GLN A 35 -23.21 -20.54 -2.14
N ILE A 36 -22.33 -21.43 -2.64
CA ILE A 36 -22.33 -21.88 -4.03
C ILE A 36 -23.56 -22.74 -4.30
N GLU A 37 -23.86 -23.70 -3.41
CA GLU A 37 -25.03 -24.57 -3.52
C GLU A 37 -26.35 -23.80 -3.49
N ARG A 38 -26.42 -22.73 -2.70
CA ARG A 38 -27.56 -21.80 -2.68
C ARG A 38 -27.60 -20.82 -3.86
N GLY A 39 -26.56 -20.79 -4.70
CA GLY A 39 -26.44 -19.85 -5.82
C GLY A 39 -26.23 -18.39 -5.41
N VAL A 40 -25.93 -18.12 -4.13
CA VAL A 40 -25.73 -16.76 -3.60
C VAL A 40 -24.28 -16.32 -3.60
N PHE A 41 -23.34 -17.23 -3.90
CA PHE A 41 -21.92 -16.93 -3.93
C PHE A 41 -21.58 -15.97 -5.08
N ARG A 42 -21.17 -14.75 -4.73
CA ARG A 42 -20.64 -13.77 -5.69
C ARG A 42 -19.13 -13.67 -5.57
N ARG A 43 -18.45 -13.69 -6.70
CA ARG A 43 -16.99 -13.52 -6.75
C ARG A 43 -16.66 -12.03 -6.64
N ASP A 44 -16.58 -11.54 -5.41
CA ASP A 44 -16.35 -10.12 -5.10
C ASP A 44 -15.05 -9.54 -5.68
N VAL A 45 -14.11 -10.39 -6.13
CA VAL A 45 -12.86 -9.94 -6.75
C VAL A 45 -13.13 -9.18 -8.05
N ALA A 46 -14.02 -9.67 -8.90
CA ALA A 46 -14.37 -8.98 -10.15
C ALA A 46 -15.10 -7.66 -9.86
N ALA A 47 -16.04 -7.68 -8.90
CA ALA A 47 -16.79 -6.50 -8.47
C ALA A 47 -15.89 -5.44 -7.82
N ARG A 48 -14.87 -5.86 -7.05
CA ARG A 48 -13.89 -4.95 -6.43
C ARG A 48 -12.90 -4.38 -7.43
N VAL A 49 -12.45 -5.19 -8.40
CA VAL A 49 -11.60 -4.72 -9.49
C VAL A 49 -12.37 -3.75 -10.39
N SER A 50 -13.63 -4.05 -10.72
CA SER A 50 -14.47 -3.15 -11.51
C SER A 50 -14.88 -1.90 -10.73
N ALA A 51 -15.14 -1.99 -9.42
CA ALA A 51 -15.42 -0.82 -8.59
C ALA A 51 -14.18 0.06 -8.39
N ALA A 52 -12.99 -0.55 -8.25
CA ALA A 52 -11.73 0.19 -8.20
C ALA A 52 -11.40 0.85 -9.54
N ALA A 53 -11.68 0.18 -10.67
CA ALA A 53 -11.52 0.74 -12.02
C ALA A 53 -12.55 1.84 -12.32
N ALA A 54 -13.80 1.67 -11.87
CA ALA A 54 -14.84 2.69 -11.98
C ALA A 54 -14.54 3.92 -11.10
N ALA A 55 -14.04 3.71 -9.87
CA ALA A 55 -13.58 4.79 -8.99
C ALA A 55 -12.32 5.49 -9.54
N ALA A 56 -11.48 4.80 -10.32
CA ALA A 56 -10.33 5.40 -11.00
C ALA A 56 -10.71 6.17 -12.28
N THR A 57 -11.87 5.86 -12.89
CA THR A 57 -12.37 6.51 -14.12
C THR A 57 -13.40 7.61 -13.83
N ALA A 58 -14.02 7.59 -12.64
CA ALA A 58 -14.88 8.66 -12.16
C ALA A 58 -14.04 9.92 -11.87
N VAL A 59 -14.04 10.84 -12.83
CA VAL A 59 -13.54 12.20 -12.65
C VAL A 59 -14.30 12.81 -11.47
N PRO A 60 -13.62 13.34 -10.42
CA PRO A 60 -14.33 13.97 -9.32
C PRO A 60 -14.97 15.25 -9.87
N VAL A 61 -16.30 15.26 -9.97
CA VAL A 61 -17.06 16.50 -10.17
C VAL A 61 -16.93 17.26 -8.86
N VAL A 62 -16.00 18.22 -8.83
CA VAL A 62 -15.80 19.16 -7.74
C VAL A 62 -17.02 20.07 -7.70
N VAL A 63 -18.00 19.75 -6.86
CA VAL A 63 -19.00 20.72 -6.41
C VAL A 63 -18.32 21.59 -5.36
N ASP A 64 -17.98 22.82 -5.77
CA ASP A 64 -17.40 23.87 -4.92
C ASP A 64 -18.46 24.32 -3.90
N THR A 65 -18.33 23.87 -2.65
CA THR A 65 -18.92 24.53 -1.47
C THR A 65 -17.78 24.97 -0.56
N ARG A 66 -17.46 26.27 -0.57
CA ARG A 66 -16.39 26.87 0.22
C ARG A 66 -16.75 27.08 1.69
N THR A 67 -15.73 26.89 2.54
CA THR A 67 -15.46 27.51 3.86
C THR A 67 -16.20 26.83 5.03
N THR A 68 -15.57 26.27 6.09
CA THR A 68 -14.44 26.72 6.93
C THR A 68 -13.57 25.57 7.52
N GLU A 69 -12.28 25.88 7.66
CA GLU A 69 -11.34 25.53 8.74
C GLU A 69 -10.70 24.13 8.91
N THR A 70 -9.39 24.23 9.12
CA THR A 70 -8.30 23.25 9.23
C THR A 70 -7.80 23.28 10.68
N PRO A 71 -7.12 22.24 11.19
CA PRO A 71 -5.69 22.46 11.30
C PRO A 71 -4.90 21.35 10.61
N ALA A 72 -3.80 21.79 10.01
CA ALA A 72 -2.95 21.04 9.13
C ALA A 72 -2.25 19.88 9.88
N PRO A 73 -1.52 19.04 9.14
CA PRO A 73 -0.13 19.41 9.04
C PRO A 73 0.33 19.47 7.58
N VAL A 74 0.98 20.58 7.27
CA VAL A 74 2.04 20.74 6.27
C VAL A 74 1.71 20.28 4.84
N ALA A 75 1.25 21.23 4.04
CA ALA A 75 1.62 21.27 2.63
C ALA A 75 3.15 21.23 2.54
N LEU A 76 3.72 20.13 2.08
CA LEU A 76 5.15 20.06 1.78
C LEU A 76 5.47 19.37 0.46
N VAL A 77 4.49 18.71 -0.17
CA VAL A 77 4.65 18.12 -1.49
C VAL A 77 3.36 18.31 -2.27
N ASP A 78 3.45 19.00 -3.40
CA ASP A 78 2.34 19.12 -4.34
C ASP A 78 1.87 17.70 -4.76
N PRO A 79 0.57 17.38 -4.62
CA PRO A 79 0.05 16.05 -4.93
C PRO A 79 0.29 15.62 -6.40
N GLU A 80 0.33 16.57 -7.34
CA GLU A 80 0.68 16.31 -8.73
C GLU A 80 2.18 15.96 -8.88
N HIS A 81 3.06 16.70 -8.19
CA HIS A 81 4.48 16.38 -8.13
C HIS A 81 4.76 14.98 -7.56
N ALA A 82 4.09 14.59 -6.47
CA ALA A 82 4.23 13.27 -5.86
C ALA A 82 3.85 12.12 -6.83
N ARG A 83 2.83 12.33 -7.67
CA ARG A 83 2.41 11.37 -8.71
C ARG A 83 3.46 11.25 -9.81
N ASN A 84 4.03 12.36 -10.26
CA ASN A 84 5.07 12.38 -11.29
C ASN A 84 6.34 11.65 -10.83
N VAL A 85 6.75 11.85 -9.59
CA VAL A 85 7.92 11.15 -9.00
C VAL A 85 7.68 9.64 -8.91
N PHE A 86 6.48 9.24 -8.49
CA PHE A 86 6.12 7.81 -8.43
C PHE A 86 6.15 7.17 -9.83
N ARG A 87 5.64 7.85 -10.86
CA ARG A 87 5.69 7.38 -12.25
C ARG A 87 7.14 7.18 -12.71
N ASN A 88 8.02 8.14 -12.43
CA ASN A 88 9.45 8.06 -12.77
C ASN A 88 10.17 6.93 -12.01
N LEU A 89 9.79 6.69 -10.75
CA LEU A 89 10.34 5.60 -9.94
C LEU A 89 9.95 4.22 -10.48
N VAL A 90 8.69 4.06 -10.92
CA VAL A 90 8.23 2.81 -11.52
C VAL A 90 8.93 2.57 -12.86
N ALA A 91 9.06 3.59 -13.70
CA ALA A 91 9.79 3.50 -14.97
C ALA A 91 11.27 3.13 -14.75
N ALA A 92 11.93 3.75 -13.76
CA ALA A 92 13.32 3.44 -13.40
C ALA A 92 13.48 2.04 -12.80
N LYS A 93 12.51 1.54 -12.03
CA LYS A 93 12.55 0.15 -11.52
C LYS A 93 12.32 -0.89 -12.61
N GLN A 94 11.47 -0.58 -13.58
CA GLN A 94 11.22 -1.43 -14.75
C GLN A 94 12.45 -1.52 -15.66
N SER A 95 13.18 -0.42 -15.88
CA SER A 95 14.40 -0.44 -16.72
C SER A 95 15.56 -1.21 -16.08
N VAL A 96 15.58 -1.31 -14.75
CA VAL A 96 16.58 -2.06 -13.97
C VAL A 96 16.20 -3.55 -13.83
N GLY A 97 14.96 -3.93 -14.18
CA GLY A 97 14.50 -5.32 -14.09
C GLY A 97 14.20 -5.80 -12.67
N GLU A 98 14.00 -4.88 -11.72
CA GLU A 98 13.55 -5.24 -10.37
C GLU A 98 12.03 -5.54 -10.39
N PRO A 99 11.56 -6.55 -9.62
CA PRO A 99 10.14 -6.86 -9.57
C PRO A 99 9.36 -5.67 -8.98
N THR A 100 8.48 -5.09 -9.79
CA THR A 100 7.55 -4.02 -9.38
C THR A 100 6.29 -4.55 -8.71
N ASP A 101 6.22 -5.86 -8.46
CA ASP A 101 5.09 -6.50 -7.82
C ASP A 101 4.89 -5.98 -6.38
N GLY A 102 3.81 -5.24 -6.18
CA GLY A 102 3.43 -4.66 -4.88
C GLY A 102 3.79 -3.18 -4.66
N LEU A 103 4.39 -2.49 -5.65
CA LEU A 103 4.57 -1.04 -5.56
C LEU A 103 3.24 -0.32 -5.78
N THR A 104 2.55 0.02 -4.69
CA THR A 104 1.36 0.87 -4.73
C THR A 104 1.69 2.30 -4.35
N PHE A 105 1.01 3.26 -4.98
CA PHE A 105 1.13 4.68 -4.66
C PHE A 105 0.90 4.95 -3.16
N ALA A 106 -0.06 4.24 -2.55
CA ALA A 106 -0.33 4.35 -1.10
C ALA A 106 0.84 3.84 -0.22
N ALA A 107 1.57 2.80 -0.64
CA ALA A 107 2.77 2.37 0.07
C ALA A 107 3.92 3.38 -0.09
N PHE A 108 4.02 4.02 -1.25
CA PHE A 108 4.98 5.09 -1.50
C PHE A 108 4.70 6.32 -0.63
N LEU A 109 3.45 6.80 -0.57
CA LEU A 109 3.06 7.93 0.29
C LEU A 109 3.32 7.66 1.77
N ARG A 110 3.04 6.45 2.26
CA ARG A 110 3.34 6.06 3.66
C ARG A 110 4.84 6.08 3.97
N LYS A 111 5.69 5.75 2.99
CA LYS A 111 7.15 5.85 3.14
C LYS A 111 7.59 7.31 3.09
N LEU A 112 7.07 8.06 2.13
CA LEU A 112 7.38 9.48 1.96
C LEU A 112 6.94 10.29 3.19
N SER A 113 5.77 10.02 3.77
CA SER A 113 5.31 10.70 5.00
C SER A 113 6.18 10.39 6.23
N ARG A 114 6.81 9.21 6.26
CA ARG A 114 7.71 8.79 7.35
C ARG A 114 9.11 9.37 7.19
N GLU A 115 9.55 9.59 5.95
CA GLU A 115 10.87 10.12 5.61
C GLU A 115 10.88 11.65 5.41
N ALA A 116 9.74 12.23 5.03
CA ALA A 116 9.52 13.67 4.87
C ALA A 116 9.95 14.51 6.08
N PRO A 117 9.64 14.17 7.35
CA PRO A 117 10.09 14.99 8.47
C PRO A 117 11.61 15.03 8.58
N LYS A 118 12.30 13.92 8.27
CA LYS A 118 13.76 13.85 8.29
C LYS A 118 14.39 14.64 7.14
N LEU A 119 13.78 14.60 5.96
CA LEU A 119 14.23 15.37 4.81
C LEU A 119 13.94 16.87 4.96
N MET A 120 12.89 17.23 5.70
CA MET A 120 12.54 18.60 6.06
C MET A 120 13.52 19.19 7.08
N GLU A 121 13.96 18.41 8.08
CA GLU A 121 15.03 18.83 9.02
C GLU A 121 16.36 19.08 8.30
N GLN A 122 16.65 18.31 7.24
CA GLN A 122 17.86 18.47 6.42
C GLN A 122 17.75 19.61 5.41
N HIS A 123 16.54 20.02 5.04
CA HIS A 123 16.26 21.09 4.08
C HIS A 123 15.15 22.02 4.60
N PRO A 124 15.39 22.80 5.66
CA PRO A 124 14.39 23.71 6.22
C PRO A 124 14.07 24.85 5.24
N GLY A 125 12.78 25.07 4.97
CA GLY A 125 12.28 26.24 4.22
C GLY A 125 12.34 26.17 2.70
N LYS A 126 12.65 25.00 2.12
CA LYS A 126 12.72 24.79 0.66
C LYS A 126 11.63 23.85 0.18
N VAL A 127 11.12 24.07 -1.04
CA VAL A 127 10.18 23.13 -1.65
C VAL A 127 10.95 21.86 -2.02
N LEU A 128 10.53 20.72 -1.48
CA LEU A 128 11.21 19.44 -1.70
C LEU A 128 10.84 18.89 -3.09
N ARG A 129 11.74 19.07 -4.06
CA ARG A 129 11.66 18.41 -5.36
C ARG A 129 12.36 17.06 -5.28
N PHE A 130 11.60 15.99 -5.44
CA PHE A 130 12.16 14.64 -5.51
C PHE A 130 12.55 14.31 -6.95
N ASP A 131 13.78 13.83 -7.14
CA ASP A 131 14.28 13.28 -8.41
C ASP A 131 14.73 11.83 -8.21
N VAL A 132 14.61 11.03 -9.26
CA VAL A 132 14.96 9.61 -9.24
C VAL A 132 16.30 9.44 -9.96
N GLU A 133 17.35 9.08 -9.22
CA GLU A 133 18.67 8.76 -9.78
C GLU A 133 18.89 7.23 -9.72
N VAL A 134 19.41 6.66 -10.81
CA VAL A 134 19.84 5.25 -10.84
C VAL A 134 21.35 5.22 -10.62
N LYS A 135 21.78 4.72 -9.46
CA LYS A 135 23.19 4.60 -9.10
C LYS A 135 23.48 3.16 -8.67
N ASP A 136 24.52 2.55 -9.24
CA ASP A 136 24.96 1.18 -8.95
C ASP A 136 23.86 0.12 -9.18
N GLY A 137 23.03 0.31 -10.22
CA GLY A 137 21.91 -0.59 -10.53
C GLY A 137 20.78 -0.57 -9.49
N LYS A 138 20.75 0.42 -8.58
CA LYS A 138 19.67 0.61 -7.60
C LYS A 138 19.03 1.98 -7.78
N VAL A 139 17.70 2.00 -7.83
CA VAL A 139 16.90 3.22 -7.95
C VAL A 139 16.86 3.93 -6.60
N ARG A 140 17.37 5.17 -6.53
CA ARG A 140 17.34 6.00 -5.31
C ARG A 140 16.55 7.28 -5.59
N VAL A 141 15.71 7.67 -4.63
CA VAL A 141 15.03 8.97 -4.66
C VAL A 141 15.90 9.96 -3.91
N ARG A 142 16.25 11.07 -4.58
CA ARG A 142 16.97 12.18 -3.99
C ARG A 142 16.00 13.34 -3.79
N ALA A 143 16.03 13.97 -2.63
CA ALA A 143 15.35 15.24 -2.42
C ALA A 143 16.32 16.39 -2.73
N ARG A 144 15.87 17.34 -3.54
CA ARG A 144 16.51 18.63 -3.76
C ARG A 144 15.61 19.69 -3.14
N GLY A 145 16.16 20.52 -2.26
CA GLY A 145 15.46 21.72 -1.80
C GLY A 145 15.71 22.85 -2.79
N GLU A 146 14.64 23.29 -3.48
CA GLU A 146 14.63 24.55 -4.23
C GLU A 146 14.40 25.71 -3.26
#